data_AF-A0A3D4TU20-F1
#
_entry.id   AF-A0A3D4TU20-F1
#
_cell.length_a   1.000
_cell.length_b   1.000
_cell.length_c   1.000
_cell.angle_alpha   90.00
_cell.angle_beta   90.00
_cell.angle_gamma   90.00
#
_symmetry.space_group_name_H-M   'P 1'
#
loop_
_entity.id
_entity.type
_entity.pdbx_description
1 polymer ?
#
loop_
_entity_poly.entity_id
_entity_poly.type
_entity_poly.pdbx_seq_one_letter_code
_entity_poly.pdbx_strand_id
1 'polypeptide(L)'
;MFKYNFLKSLLKVTIVLLIYGHSFHLSAQTKLIKVDIETKGRTYEGIGALSAGASTRLLIDYPEPYRGQILDFLFKPKFGASLQHLKVEIGGD
;
A
#
# COMPACT_ATOMS: atom_id res chain seq x y z
N MET A 1 -47.64 -31.05 -27.43
CA MET A 1 -47.67 -29.69 -28.03
C MET A 1 -47.09 -28.61 -27.11
N PHE A 2 -47.41 -28.59 -25.82
CA PHE A 2 -46.91 -27.61 -24.83
C PHE A 2 -45.37 -27.53 -24.71
N LYS A 3 -44.69 -28.68 -24.68
CA LYS A 3 -43.22 -28.77 -24.47
C LYS A 3 -42.39 -28.17 -25.61
N TYR A 4 -42.90 -28.22 -26.85
CA TYR A 4 -42.22 -27.69 -28.04
C TYR A 4 -42.28 -26.16 -28.12
N ASN A 5 -43.43 -25.58 -27.76
CA ASN A 5 -43.59 -24.13 -27.69
C ASN A 5 -42.79 -23.54 -26.53
N PHE A 6 -42.68 -24.25 -25.41
CA PHE A 6 -41.83 -23.89 -24.28
C PHE A 6 -40.34 -23.91 -24.66
N LEU A 7 -39.87 -24.96 -25.34
CA LEU A 7 -38.48 -25.08 -25.78
C LEU A 7 -38.11 -24.03 -26.85
N LYS A 8 -39.04 -23.71 -27.76
CA LYS A 8 -38.89 -22.60 -28.73
C LYS A 8 -38.86 -21.23 -28.06
N SER A 9 -39.65 -21.04 -27.00
CA SER A 9 -39.63 -19.81 -26.20
C SER A 9 -38.28 -19.65 -25.49
N LEU A 10 -37.79 -20.73 -24.87
CA LEU A 10 -36.49 -20.75 -24.21
C LEU A 10 -35.36 -20.45 -25.20
N LEU A 11 -35.36 -21.10 -26.37
CA LEU A 11 -34.37 -20.86 -27.43
C LEU A 11 -34.39 -19.42 -27.96
N LYS A 12 -35.57 -18.81 -28.09
CA LYS A 12 -35.70 -17.38 -28.46
C LYS A 12 -35.12 -16.47 -27.38
N VAL A 13 -35.37 -16.74 -26.10
CA VAL A 13 -34.84 -15.95 -24.98
C VAL A 13 -33.31 -16.04 -24.95
N THR A 14 -32.73 -17.23 -25.19
CA THR A 14 -31.28 -17.40 -25.26
C THR A 14 -30.66 -16.67 -26.45
N ILE A 15 -31.32 -16.70 -27.62
CA ILE A 15 -30.87 -15.97 -28.82
C ILE A 15 -30.96 -14.45 -28.59
N VAL A 16 -32.03 -13.97 -27.94
CA VAL A 16 -32.17 -12.56 -27.53
C VAL A 16 -31.05 -12.17 -26.55
N LEU A 17 -30.76 -12.99 -25.54
CA LEU A 17 -29.64 -12.75 -24.61
C LEU A 17 -28.27 -12.74 -25.31
N LEU A 18 -28.07 -13.56 -26.35
CA LEU A 18 -26.84 -13.57 -27.16
C LEU A 18 -26.74 -12.36 -28.09
N ILE A 19 -27.86 -11.83 -28.60
CA ILE A 19 -27.89 -10.63 -29.45
C ILE A 19 -27.71 -9.35 -28.62
N TYR A 20 -28.33 -9.27 -27.44
CA TYR A 20 -28.26 -8.11 -26.54
C TYR A 20 -27.11 -8.17 -25.52
N GLY A 21 -26.46 -9.32 -25.37
CA GLY A 21 -25.31 -9.53 -24.48
C GLY A 21 -24.00 -8.97 -25.07
N HIS A 22 -24.00 -7.70 -25.47
CA HIS A 22 -22.77 -7.04 -25.90
C HIS A 22 -22.02 -6.49 -24.68
N SER A 23 -20.96 -7.20 -24.31
CA SER A 23 -19.77 -6.72 -23.60
C SER A 23 -19.99 -5.83 -22.39
N PHE A 24 -20.06 -6.43 -21.20
CA PHE A 24 -19.74 -5.73 -19.96
C PHE A 24 -18.24 -5.41 -19.93
N HIS A 25 -17.86 -4.19 -20.32
CA HIS A 25 -16.51 -3.68 -20.12
C HIS A 25 -16.45 -3.01 -18.74
N LEU A 26 -15.92 -3.70 -17.73
CA LEU A 26 -15.48 -3.03 -16.50
C LEU A 26 -14.25 -2.18 -16.85
N SER A 27 -14.48 -0.94 -17.26
CA SER A 27 -13.41 0.05 -17.35
C SER A 27 -13.08 0.52 -15.94
N ALA A 28 -11.89 0.18 -15.46
CA ALA A 28 -11.35 0.81 -14.26
C ALA A 28 -11.12 2.30 -14.56
N GLN A 29 -11.81 3.18 -13.84
CA GLN A 29 -11.64 4.62 -14.02
C GLN A 29 -10.25 5.02 -13.52
N THR A 30 -9.38 5.43 -14.44
CA THR A 30 -8.07 5.98 -14.09
C THR A 30 -8.26 7.40 -13.56
N LYS A 31 -7.94 7.63 -12.29
CA LYS A 31 -7.98 8.96 -11.67
C LYS A 31 -6.60 9.60 -11.72
N LEU A 32 -6.43 10.61 -12.57
CA LEU A 32 -5.23 11.45 -12.59
C LEU A 32 -5.28 12.45 -11.43
N ILE A 33 -4.26 12.41 -10.56
CA ILE A 33 -4.05 13.40 -9.51
C ILE A 33 -2.94 14.34 -9.96
N LYS A 34 -3.26 15.61 -10.19
CA LYS A 34 -2.27 16.64 -10.49
C LYS A 34 -1.68 17.16 -9.17
N VAL A 35 -0.35 17.16 -9.09
CA VAL A 35 0.37 17.81 -7.99
C VAL A 35 0.63 19.26 -8.42
N ASP A 36 0.16 20.21 -7.61
CA ASP A 36 0.39 21.64 -7.82
C ASP A 36 1.70 22.07 -7.12
N ILE A 37 2.64 22.61 -7.89
CA ILE A 37 3.96 23.04 -7.41
C ILE A 37 3.99 24.51 -6.98
N GLU A 38 2.99 25.31 -7.36
CA GLU A 38 2.87 26.71 -6.95
C GLU A 38 2.34 26.82 -5.52
N THR A 39 1.56 25.83 -5.07
CA THR A 39 1.11 25.71 -3.67
C THR A 39 2.19 25.07 -2.79
N LYS A 40 2.83 25.87 -1.92
CA LYS A 40 3.95 25.41 -1.07
C LYS A 40 3.58 24.43 0.05
N GLY A 41 2.30 24.25 0.39
CA GLY A 41 1.86 23.32 1.44
C GLY A 41 2.51 23.59 2.81
N ARG A 42 2.64 22.55 3.64
CA ARG A 42 3.45 22.60 4.88
C ARG A 42 4.88 22.19 4.56
N THR A 43 5.85 22.75 5.29
CA THR A 43 7.24 22.29 5.23
C THR A 43 7.31 20.83 5.67
N TYR A 44 7.99 20.00 4.89
CA TYR A 44 8.29 18.63 5.27
C TYR A 44 9.33 18.64 6.39
N GLU A 45 9.01 18.00 7.51
CA GLU A 45 9.88 18.01 8.70
C GLU A 45 10.75 16.77 8.81
N GLY A 46 10.44 15.68 8.11
CA GLY A 46 11.18 14.41 8.19
C GLY A 46 10.32 13.22 8.58
N ILE A 47 10.91 12.04 8.52
CA ILE A 47 10.36 10.76 8.99
C ILE A 47 11.32 10.19 10.03
N GLY A 48 10.76 9.48 11.01
CA GLY A 48 11.55 8.88 12.09
C GLY A 48 10.95 7.60 12.64
N ALA A 49 11.65 7.04 13.61
CA ALA A 49 11.21 5.87 14.37
C ALA A 49 11.30 6.14 15.88
N LEU A 50 10.60 5.31 16.67
CA LEU A 50 10.57 5.37 18.12
C LEU A 50 11.41 4.23 18.72
N SER A 51 12.33 4.57 19.62
CA SER A 51 12.96 3.63 20.55
C SER A 51 12.34 3.82 21.94
N ALA A 52 11.55 2.84 22.37
CA ALA A 52 10.76 2.88 23.61
C ALA A 52 10.51 1.46 24.14
N GLY A 53 10.03 1.32 25.37
CA GLY A 53 9.53 0.06 25.93
C GLY A 53 10.53 -1.09 25.84
N ALA A 54 11.81 -0.82 26.09
CA ALA A 54 12.92 -1.77 25.93
C ALA A 54 13.11 -2.36 24.51
N SER A 55 12.48 -1.80 23.46
CA SER A 55 12.59 -2.27 22.06
C SER A 55 14.03 -2.30 21.51
N THR A 56 14.93 -1.50 22.08
CA THR A 56 16.36 -1.45 21.70
C THR A 56 17.26 -2.12 22.75
N ARG A 57 16.70 -2.77 23.78
CA ARG A 57 17.47 -3.27 24.94
C ARG A 57 18.60 -4.23 24.56
N LEU A 58 18.37 -5.07 23.55
CA LEU A 58 19.33 -6.08 23.09
C LEU A 58 20.26 -5.57 21.97
N LEU A 59 20.03 -4.38 21.41
CA LEU A 59 20.85 -3.86 20.31
C LEU A 59 22.31 -3.67 20.74
N ILE A 60 22.54 -3.27 21.99
CA ILE A 60 23.90 -3.02 22.50
C ILE A 60 24.74 -4.30 22.62
N ASP A 61 24.08 -5.45 22.77
CA ASP A 61 24.70 -6.76 22.96
C ASP A 61 25.18 -7.39 21.64
N TYR A 62 24.82 -6.81 20.49
CA TYR A 62 25.31 -7.28 19.20
C TYR A 62 26.83 -7.09 19.08
N PRO A 63 27.59 -8.12 18.68
CA PRO A 63 29.01 -7.97 18.44
C PRO A 63 29.26 -7.14 17.18
N GLU A 64 30.41 -6.48 17.13
CA GLU A 64 30.86 -5.86 15.88
C GLU A 64 31.26 -6.93 14.84
N PRO A 65 31.05 -6.66 13.54
CA PRO A 65 30.59 -5.40 12.94
C PRO A 65 29.06 -5.25 12.84
N TYR A 66 28.27 -6.21 13.33
CA TYR A 66 26.84 -6.30 13.05
C TYR A 66 26.03 -5.18 13.68
N ARG A 67 26.40 -4.75 14.90
CA ARG A 67 25.76 -3.61 15.55
C ARG A 67 25.93 -2.34 14.71
N GLY A 68 27.15 -2.06 14.25
CA GLY A 68 27.41 -0.96 13.32
C GLY A 68 26.60 -1.07 12.03
N GLN A 69 26.48 -2.27 11.46
CA GLN A 69 25.67 -2.50 10.26
C GLN A 69 24.18 -2.22 10.47
N ILE A 70 23.60 -2.61 11.62
CA ILE A 70 22.21 -2.30 11.96
C ILE A 70 22.01 -0.78 12.04
N LEU A 71 22.92 -0.08 12.71
CA LEU A 71 22.86 1.38 12.81
C LEU A 71 23.03 2.05 11.43
N ASP A 72 23.89 1.50 10.57
CA ASP A 72 24.03 1.96 9.19
C ASP A 72 22.70 1.79 8.43
N PHE A 73 22.04 0.64 8.53
CA PHE A 73 20.72 0.42 7.91
C PHE A 73 19.66 1.42 8.38
N LEU A 74 19.71 1.85 9.64
CA LEU A 74 18.73 2.78 10.19
C LEU A 74 19.04 4.25 9.85
N PHE A 75 20.29 4.66 9.95
CA PHE A 75 20.65 6.09 10.02
C PHE A 75 21.63 6.57 8.95
N LYS A 76 22.35 5.68 8.26
CA LYS A 76 23.32 6.11 7.25
C LYS A 76 22.60 6.76 6.07
N PRO A 77 22.94 8.02 5.72
CA PRO A 77 22.31 8.67 4.58
C PRO A 77 22.57 7.92 3.28
N LYS A 78 21.55 7.87 2.41
CA LYS A 78 21.63 7.21 1.09
C LYS A 78 21.96 5.71 1.19
N PHE A 79 21.51 5.06 2.26
CA PHE A 79 21.68 3.62 2.45
C PHE A 79 20.33 2.93 2.69
N GLY A 80 20.05 2.48 3.91
CA GLY A 80 18.79 1.84 4.27
C GLY A 80 17.69 2.87 4.51
N ALA A 81 17.02 2.77 5.68
CA ALA A 81 15.91 3.64 6.06
C ALA A 81 16.28 5.13 6.05
N SER A 82 17.55 5.48 6.34
CA SER A 82 18.05 6.86 6.31
C SER A 82 17.17 7.82 7.14
N LEU A 83 16.78 7.39 8.34
CA LEU A 83 15.84 8.13 9.20
C LEU A 83 16.37 9.51 9.58
N GLN A 84 15.52 10.54 9.49
CA GLN A 84 15.89 11.91 9.87
C GLN A 84 15.65 12.18 11.37
N HIS A 85 14.70 11.47 11.97
CA HIS A 85 14.34 11.65 13.37
C HIS A 85 14.44 10.33 14.14
N LEU A 86 14.93 10.41 15.37
CA LEU A 86 14.86 9.34 16.36
C LEU A 86 14.14 9.88 17.59
N LYS A 87 12.95 9.36 17.87
CA LYS A 87 12.23 9.65 19.11
C LYS A 87 12.61 8.59 20.14
N VAL A 88 12.83 9.02 21.38
CA VAL A 88 13.17 8.13 22.50
C VAL A 88 12.19 8.29 23.65
N GLU A 89 11.97 7.22 24.40
CA GLU A 89 11.24 7.24 25.66
C GLU A 89 12.10 7.85 26.79
N ILE A 90 11.45 8.58 27.69
CA ILE A 90 12.02 8.97 28.99
C ILE A 90 11.48 7.97 30.02
N GLY A 91 12.36 7.14 30.59
CA GLY A 91 11.97 6.12 31.57
C GLY A 91 11.30 6.72 32.81
N GLY A 92 10.37 5.98 33.40
CA GLY A 92 9.51 6.44 34.50
C GLY A 92 9.82 5.88 35.89
N ASP A 93 10.86 5.06 36.02
CA ASP A 93 11.32 4.44 37.27
C ASP A 93 12.51 5.19 37.89
#